data_AF-A0A5C8JBU3-F1
#
_entry.id   AF-A0A5C8JBU3-F1
#
_cell.length_a   1.000
_cell.length_b   1.000
_cell.length_c   1.000
_cell.angle_alpha   90.00
_cell.angle_beta   90.00
_cell.angle_gamma   90.00
#
_symmetry.space_group_name_H-M   'P 1'
#
loop_
_entity.id
_entity.type
_entity.pdbx_description
1 polymer ?
#
loop_
_entity_poly.entity_id
_entity_poly.type
_entity_poly.pdbx_seq_one_letter_code
_entity_poly.pdbx_strand_id
1 'polypeptide(L)'
;MTTGLLLTLAALAIVDSTSFGTLGISVYLMVASERGQVPRLLLYLATVAVFYYLVGVGLMLGLSTAMENFGDALHSEAAYWVQLVLGVGLFALSFRFDGKRGKGPRLEPRMGGPRAMVLLGLTAGTLEVATMVPYLAAIGIMTTAALPAGQWLPLLAAYVALMFVPVLALLGLRATAAAWVEPKLVRLRAWLARHAASAVGWTLGIAGFLLARDAAAFLFFAGG
;
A
#
# COMPACT_ATOMS: atom_id res chain seq x y z
N MET A 1 -1.96 -22.58 9.40
CA MET A 1 -2.06 -21.63 8.27
C MET A 1 -2.33 -22.40 6.99
N THR A 2 -3.30 -21.97 6.17
CA THR A 2 -3.63 -22.66 4.90
C THR A 2 -2.73 -22.16 3.77
N THR A 3 -2.47 -23.02 2.77
CA THR A 3 -1.73 -22.64 1.56
C THR A 3 -2.45 -21.54 0.78
N GLY A 4 -3.78 -21.58 0.73
CA GLY A 4 -4.60 -20.55 0.09
C GLY A 4 -4.41 -19.16 0.70
N LEU A 5 -4.30 -19.05 2.03
CA LEU A 5 -4.04 -17.78 2.71
C LEU A 5 -2.65 -17.24 2.32
N LEU A 6 -1.62 -18.09 2.33
CA LEU A 6 -0.26 -17.68 1.95
C LEU A 6 -0.19 -17.19 0.51
N LEU A 7 -0.85 -17.89 -0.42
CA LEU A 7 -0.91 -17.48 -1.83
C LEU A 7 -1.67 -16.17 -2.02
N THR A 8 -2.77 -15.96 -1.29
CA THR A 8 -3.55 -14.72 -1.34
C THR A 8 -2.73 -13.54 -0.83
N LEU A 9 -2.05 -13.71 0.31
CA LEU A 9 -1.18 -12.68 0.87
C LEU A 9 0.03 -12.40 -0.03
N ALA A 10 0.63 -13.42 -0.64
CA ALA A 10 1.71 -13.23 -1.59
C ALA A 10 1.24 -12.45 -2.83
N ALA A 11 0.06 -12.79 -3.36
CA ALA A 11 -0.52 -12.07 -4.49
C ALA A 11 -0.81 -10.59 -4.13
N LEU A 12 -1.40 -10.33 -2.96
CA LEU A 12 -1.63 -8.98 -2.46
C LEU A 12 -0.32 -8.21 -2.29
N ALA A 13 0.72 -8.83 -1.71
CA ALA A 13 2.04 -8.21 -1.56
C ALA A 13 2.68 -7.88 -2.91
N ILE A 14 2.49 -8.72 -3.93
CA ILE A 14 2.96 -8.44 -5.29
C ILE A 14 2.21 -7.24 -5.87
N VAL A 15 0.89 -7.17 -5.71
CA VAL A 15 0.11 -5.99 -6.14
C VAL A 15 0.61 -4.74 -5.43
N ASP A 16 0.83 -4.82 -4.11
CA ASP A 16 1.30 -3.71 -3.28
C ASP A 16 2.75 -3.28 -3.61
N SER A 17 3.58 -4.24 -4.03
CA SER A 17 4.94 -3.97 -4.52
C SER A 17 4.95 -3.09 -5.78
N THR A 18 3.85 -3.12 -6.55
CA THR A 18 3.69 -2.28 -7.74
C THR A 18 3.07 -0.90 -7.47
N SER A 19 2.76 -0.61 -6.20
CA SER A 19 2.17 0.67 -5.83
C SER A 19 3.09 1.84 -6.18
N PHE A 20 2.49 3.00 -6.43
CA PHE A 20 3.22 4.22 -6.76
C PHE A 20 4.19 4.65 -5.65
N GLY A 21 3.88 4.28 -4.42
CA GLY A 21 4.69 4.60 -3.27
C GLY A 21 5.98 3.83 -3.18
N THR A 22 5.85 2.51 -3.16
CA THR A 22 6.96 1.57 -3.06
C THR A 22 7.83 1.59 -4.31
N LEU A 23 7.25 1.53 -5.52
CA LEU A 23 8.04 1.55 -6.76
C LEU A 23 8.27 2.95 -7.30
N GLY A 24 7.29 3.84 -7.28
CA GLY A 24 7.40 5.15 -7.93
C GLY A 24 8.42 6.07 -7.25
N ILE A 25 8.35 6.25 -5.93
CA ILE A 25 9.32 7.06 -5.18
C ILE A 25 10.70 6.40 -5.22
N SER A 26 10.77 5.09 -5.02
CA SER A 26 12.05 4.37 -5.02
C SER A 26 12.74 4.39 -6.38
N VAL A 27 12.01 4.19 -7.49
CA VAL A 27 12.57 4.29 -8.84
C VAL A 27 12.94 5.75 -9.17
N TYR A 28 12.14 6.73 -8.73
CA TYR A 28 12.49 8.14 -8.87
C TYR A 28 13.84 8.45 -8.20
N LEU A 29 13.96 8.11 -6.92
CA LEU A 29 15.18 8.32 -6.17
C LEU A 29 16.33 7.55 -6.82
N MET A 30 16.11 6.30 -7.22
CA MET A 30 17.12 5.47 -7.88
C MET A 30 17.67 6.15 -9.14
N VAL A 31 16.82 6.62 -10.04
CA VAL A 31 17.24 7.34 -11.27
C VAL A 31 17.94 8.66 -10.95
N ALA A 32 17.48 9.38 -9.92
CA ALA A 32 18.10 10.63 -9.48
C ALA A 32 19.40 10.42 -8.67
N SER A 33 19.69 9.19 -8.24
CA SER A 33 20.81 8.87 -7.35
C SER A 33 22.07 8.50 -8.11
N GLU A 34 23.20 9.01 -7.63
CA GLU A 34 24.53 8.51 -8.00
C GLU A 34 24.89 7.22 -7.24
N ARG A 35 25.84 6.43 -7.75
CA ARG A 35 26.24 5.13 -7.17
C ARG A 35 26.65 5.23 -5.70
N GLY A 36 27.24 6.35 -5.25
CA GLY A 36 27.62 6.57 -3.85
C GLY A 36 26.45 6.75 -2.89
N GLN A 37 25.22 6.83 -3.39
CA GLN A 37 24.03 7.14 -2.59
C GLN A 37 23.14 5.91 -2.32
N VAL A 38 23.57 4.71 -2.75
CA VAL A 38 22.88 3.44 -2.47
C VAL A 38 22.58 3.22 -0.98
N PRO A 39 23.50 3.50 -0.03
CA PRO A 39 23.20 3.35 1.40
C PRO A 39 22.03 4.24 1.87
N ARG A 40 21.87 5.42 1.26
CA ARG A 40 20.78 6.35 1.60
C ARG A 40 19.44 5.86 1.08
N LEU A 41 19.42 5.27 -0.11
CA LEU A 41 18.23 4.62 -0.65
C LEU A 41 17.83 3.41 0.20
N LEU A 42 18.80 2.58 0.62
CA LEU A 42 18.54 1.47 1.52
C LEU A 42 18.00 1.94 2.88
N LEU A 43 18.51 3.04 3.43
CA LEU A 43 17.99 3.64 4.66
C LEU A 43 16.54 4.13 4.48
N TYR A 44 16.22 4.76 3.36
CA TYR A 44 14.84 5.13 3.01
C TYR A 44 13.94 3.89 2.97
N LEU A 45 14.33 2.85 2.22
CA LEU A 45 13.53 1.62 2.11
C LEU A 45 13.35 0.92 3.45
N ALA A 46 14.41 0.84 4.26
CA ALA A 46 14.34 0.28 5.60
C ALA A 46 13.40 1.08 6.52
N THR A 47 13.43 2.42 6.43
CA THR A 47 12.52 3.28 7.20
C THR A 47 11.07 3.00 6.83
N VAL A 48 10.77 2.97 5.53
CA VAL A 48 9.42 2.71 5.03
C VAL A 48 8.96 1.30 5.40
N ALA A 49 9.84 0.29 5.30
CA ALA A 49 9.53 -1.08 5.69
C ALA A 49 9.22 -1.20 7.19
N VAL A 50 10.05 -0.62 8.05
CA VAL A 50 9.82 -0.60 9.51
C VAL A 50 8.54 0.16 9.83
N PHE A 51 8.32 1.30 9.20
CA PHE A 51 7.09 2.09 9.39
C PHE A 51 5.85 1.26 9.03
N TYR A 52 5.82 0.61 7.86
CA TYR A 52 4.70 -0.25 7.47
C TYR A 52 4.52 -1.41 8.44
N TYR A 53 5.60 -2.08 8.83
CA TYR A 53 5.50 -3.17 9.79
C TYR A 53 4.88 -2.71 11.12
N LEU A 54 5.31 -1.57 11.66
CA LEU A 54 4.76 -1.00 12.90
C LEU A 54 3.30 -0.57 12.76
N VAL A 55 2.93 0.05 11.64
CA VAL A 55 1.54 0.41 11.34
C VAL A 55 0.69 -0.86 11.26
N GLY A 56 1.12 -1.90 10.56
CA GLY A 56 0.40 -3.17 10.48
C GLY A 56 0.26 -3.86 11.83
N VAL A 57 1.29 -3.84 12.66
CA VAL A 57 1.21 -4.32 14.05
C VAL A 57 0.15 -3.53 14.82
N GLY A 58 0.18 -2.20 14.72
CA GLY A 58 -0.82 -1.33 15.35
C GLY A 58 -2.23 -1.61 14.85
N LEU A 59 -2.41 -1.83 13.55
CA LEU A 59 -3.70 -2.17 12.95
C LEU A 59 -4.19 -3.56 13.37
N MET A 60 -3.33 -4.59 13.37
CA MET A 60 -3.69 -5.93 13.83
C MET A 60 -4.17 -5.91 15.28
N LEU A 61 -3.42 -5.24 16.17
CA LEU A 61 -3.79 -5.10 17.57
C LEU A 61 -5.04 -4.25 17.77
N GLY A 62 -5.14 -3.12 17.06
CA GLY A 62 -6.27 -2.22 17.15
C GLY A 62 -7.56 -2.85 16.61
N LEU A 63 -7.48 -3.57 15.49
CA LEU A 63 -8.63 -4.22 14.86
C LEU A 63 -9.10 -5.43 15.68
N SER A 64 -8.20 -6.22 16.25
CA SER A 64 -8.58 -7.30 17.17
C SER A 64 -9.31 -6.75 18.40
N THR A 65 -8.77 -5.72 19.05
CA THR A 65 -9.41 -5.10 20.21
C THR A 65 -10.73 -4.41 19.86
N ALA A 66 -10.82 -3.80 18.68
CA ALA A 66 -12.08 -3.20 18.20
C ALA A 66 -13.15 -4.26 17.94
N MET A 67 -12.80 -5.39 17.34
CA MET A 67 -13.74 -6.51 17.11
C MET A 67 -14.22 -7.11 18.44
N GLU A 68 -13.34 -7.28 19.42
CA GLU A 68 -13.69 -7.83 20.74
C GLU A 68 -14.63 -6.91 21.53
N ASN A 69 -14.41 -5.59 21.47
CA ASN A 69 -15.15 -4.62 22.28
C ASN A 69 -16.38 -4.02 21.58
N PHE A 70 -16.37 -3.95 20.24
CA PHE A 70 -17.38 -3.26 19.45
C PHE A 70 -17.96 -4.11 18.32
N GLY A 71 -17.69 -5.43 18.29
CA GLY A 71 -18.18 -6.34 17.24
C GLY A 71 -19.69 -6.23 17.01
N ASP A 72 -20.49 -6.23 18.09
CA ASP A 72 -21.95 -6.10 18.00
C ASP A 72 -22.39 -4.75 17.41
N ALA A 73 -21.67 -3.67 17.73
CA ALA A 73 -21.95 -2.34 17.17
C ALA A 73 -21.52 -2.24 15.70
N LEU A 74 -20.43 -2.92 15.31
CA LEU A 74 -19.96 -3.00 13.91
C LEU A 74 -20.89 -3.83 13.02
N HIS A 75 -21.71 -4.71 13.61
CA HIS A 75 -22.75 -5.46 12.90
C HIS A 75 -24.13 -4.80 12.94
N SER A 76 -24.22 -3.59 13.50
CA SER A 76 -25.47 -2.83 13.50
C SER A 76 -25.81 -2.27 12.13
N GLU A 77 -27.10 -2.06 11.88
CA GLU A 77 -27.59 -1.40 10.66
C GLU A 77 -26.92 -0.04 10.43
N ALA A 78 -26.66 0.72 11.51
CA ALA A 78 -25.97 2.01 11.45
C ALA A 78 -24.51 1.88 10.95
N ALA A 79 -23.79 0.83 11.34
CA ALA A 79 -22.43 0.59 10.86
C ALA A 79 -22.40 0.29 9.35
N TYR A 80 -23.38 -0.46 8.84
CA TYR A 80 -23.52 -0.71 7.40
C TYR A 80 -23.91 0.56 6.63
N TRP A 81 -24.73 1.44 7.19
CA TRP A 81 -24.98 2.76 6.59
C TRP A 81 -23.71 3.61 6.50
N VAL A 82 -22.87 3.62 7.55
CA VAL A 82 -21.57 4.29 7.54
C VAL A 82 -20.65 3.67 6.48
N GLN A 83 -20.58 2.34 6.40
CA GLN A 83 -19.82 1.62 5.37
C GLN A 83 -20.31 1.97 3.96
N LEU A 84 -21.62 2.07 3.75
CA LEU A 84 -22.21 2.45 2.46
C LEU A 84 -21.79 3.88 2.06
N VAL A 85 -21.90 4.84 2.98
CA VAL A 85 -21.47 6.23 2.75
C VAL A 85 -19.98 6.30 2.45
N LEU A 86 -19.14 5.56 3.19
CA LEU A 86 -17.70 5.46 2.92
C LEU A 86 -17.42 4.85 1.54
N GLY A 87 -18.06 3.74 1.19
CA GLY A 87 -17.90 3.08 -0.10
C GLY A 87 -18.29 3.98 -1.27
N VAL A 88 -19.46 4.63 -1.19
CA VAL A 88 -19.92 5.60 -2.19
C VAL A 88 -18.99 6.82 -2.25
N GLY A 89 -18.52 7.33 -1.12
CA GLY A 89 -17.58 8.44 -1.05
C GLY A 89 -16.26 8.13 -1.73
N LEU A 90 -15.69 6.95 -1.46
CA LEU A 90 -14.47 6.45 -2.12
C LEU A 90 -14.67 6.26 -3.62
N PHE A 91 -15.80 5.67 -4.03
CA PHE A 91 -16.17 5.51 -5.43
C PHE A 91 -16.32 6.87 -6.14
N ALA A 92 -16.99 7.84 -5.53
CA ALA A 92 -17.13 9.18 -6.08
C ALA A 92 -15.79 9.90 -6.18
N LEU A 93 -14.93 9.75 -5.15
CA LEU A 93 -13.59 10.34 -5.14
C LEU A 93 -12.69 9.75 -6.24
N SER A 94 -12.91 8.49 -6.65
CA SER A 94 -12.15 7.86 -7.74
C SER A 94 -12.18 8.66 -9.04
N PHE A 95 -13.31 9.27 -9.38
CA PHE A 95 -13.47 10.06 -10.61
C PHE A 95 -12.63 11.35 -10.61
N ARG A 96 -12.23 11.87 -9.45
CA ARG A 96 -11.28 13.00 -9.38
C ARG A 96 -9.89 12.62 -9.87
N PHE A 97 -9.54 11.33 -9.80
CA PHE A 97 -8.27 10.80 -10.26
C PHE A 97 -8.29 10.34 -11.73
N ASP A 98 -9.48 10.29 -12.37
CA ASP A 98 -9.68 9.82 -13.74
C ASP A 98 -9.55 10.93 -14.81
N GLY A 99 -9.23 12.16 -14.42
CA GLY A 99 -9.16 13.31 -15.33
C GLY A 99 -7.73 13.72 -15.69
N LYS A 100 -7.44 13.83 -17.00
CA LYS A 100 -6.35 14.46 -17.77
C LYS A 100 -5.55 15.66 -17.17
N ARG A 101 -5.29 15.73 -15.87
CA ARG A 101 -4.55 16.82 -15.21
C ARG A 101 -3.51 16.23 -14.27
N GLY A 102 -2.33 15.97 -14.83
CA GLY A 102 -1.10 15.72 -14.09
C GLY A 102 -0.62 16.95 -13.33
N LYS A 103 -1.41 17.46 -12.38
CA LYS A 103 -1.04 18.53 -11.45
C LYS A 103 -1.47 18.16 -10.02
N GLY A 104 -1.20 16.92 -9.61
CA GLY A 104 -0.91 16.70 -8.19
C GLY A 104 0.42 17.38 -7.86
N PRO A 105 0.64 17.86 -6.62
CA PRO A 105 1.93 18.42 -6.24
C PRO A 105 3.00 17.37 -6.51
N ARG A 106 3.84 17.61 -7.53
CA ARG A 106 5.06 16.83 -7.73
C ARG A 106 6.01 17.25 -6.62
N LEU A 107 5.84 16.65 -5.45
CA LEU A 107 6.91 16.56 -4.48
C LEU A 107 7.99 15.73 -5.16
N GLU A 108 8.92 16.40 -5.83
CA GLU A 108 10.11 15.78 -6.39
C GLU A 108 10.99 15.35 -5.21
N PRO A 109 11.05 14.05 -4.89
CA PRO A 109 11.83 13.58 -3.76
C PRO A 109 13.30 13.89 -4.05
N ARG A 110 13.92 14.74 -3.23
CA ARG A 110 15.34 15.10 -3.40
C ARG A 110 16.20 14.24 -2.49
N MET A 111 17.28 13.69 -3.05
CA MET A 111 18.29 12.99 -2.26
C MET A 111 18.91 13.99 -1.27
N GLY A 112 18.79 13.66 0.01
CA GLY A 112 19.27 14.49 1.12
C GLY A 112 20.22 13.73 2.03
N GLY A 113 20.50 14.32 3.20
CA GLY A 113 21.22 13.62 4.28
C GLY A 113 20.39 12.47 4.88
N PRO A 114 20.97 11.63 5.76
CA PRO A 114 20.28 10.49 6.37
C PRO A 114 18.94 10.85 7.02
N ARG A 115 18.90 11.97 7.77
CA ARG A 115 17.67 12.48 8.41
C ARG A 115 16.57 12.82 7.39
N ALA A 116 16.94 13.40 6.25
CA ALA A 116 15.99 13.71 5.20
C ALA A 116 15.39 12.45 4.58
N MET A 117 16.16 11.37 4.46
CA MET A 117 15.67 10.09 3.94
C MET A 117 14.72 9.39 4.90
N VAL A 118 15.01 9.45 6.21
CA VAL A 118 14.07 8.96 7.23
C VAL A 118 12.77 9.77 7.19
N LEU A 119 12.85 11.10 7.19
CA LEU A 119 11.66 11.96 7.14
C LEU A 119 10.86 11.76 5.85
N LEU A 120 11.55 11.61 4.72
CA LEU A 120 10.92 11.28 3.44
C LEU A 120 10.18 9.93 3.54
N GLY A 121 10.82 8.90 4.11
CA GLY A 121 10.19 7.59 4.30
C GLY A 121 8.94 7.65 5.16
N LEU A 122 8.99 8.37 6.29
CA LEU A 122 7.85 8.52 7.19
C LEU A 122 6.69 9.31 6.56
N THR A 123 7.00 10.41 5.87
CA THR A 123 5.98 11.26 5.22
C THR A 123 5.35 10.57 4.02
N ALA A 124 6.16 9.91 3.18
CA ALA A 124 5.67 9.08 2.08
C ALA A 124 4.82 7.92 2.59
N GLY A 125 5.32 7.17 3.59
CA GLY A 125 4.58 6.06 4.20
C GLY A 125 3.24 6.51 4.78
N THR A 126 3.20 7.63 5.49
CA THR A 126 1.94 8.16 6.05
C THR A 126 0.92 8.51 4.96
N LEU A 127 1.37 9.11 3.85
CA LEU A 127 0.50 9.48 2.73
C LEU A 127 -0.05 8.24 2.01
N GLU A 128 0.74 7.18 1.93
CA GLU A 128 0.40 5.95 1.22
C GLU A 128 -0.49 5.00 2.02
N VAL A 129 -0.32 4.90 3.34
CA VAL A 129 -1.10 3.98 4.20
C VAL A 129 -2.60 4.11 3.95
N ALA A 130 -3.11 5.34 3.75
CA ALA A 130 -4.53 5.59 3.49
C ALA A 130 -5.04 5.09 2.12
N THR A 131 -4.13 4.81 1.18
CA THR A 131 -4.44 4.43 -0.21
C THR A 131 -4.06 2.99 -0.54
N MET A 132 -3.41 2.28 0.38
CA MET A 132 -2.95 0.90 0.21
C MET A 132 -4.05 -0.12 0.51
N VAL A 133 -5.05 -0.16 -0.38
CA VAL A 133 -6.12 -1.16 -0.33
C VAL A 133 -5.59 -2.60 -0.19
N PRO A 134 -4.54 -3.03 -0.92
CA PRO A 134 -4.03 -4.40 -0.78
C PRO A 134 -3.47 -4.69 0.62
N TYR A 135 -2.74 -3.74 1.21
CA TYR A 135 -2.20 -3.84 2.56
C TYR A 135 -3.30 -3.96 3.60
N LEU A 136 -4.31 -3.09 3.54
CA LEU A 136 -5.44 -3.12 4.46
C LEU A 136 -6.26 -4.41 4.32
N ALA A 137 -6.43 -4.91 3.10
CA ALA A 137 -7.05 -6.20 2.86
C ALA A 137 -6.26 -7.36 3.48
N ALA A 138 -4.92 -7.35 3.38
CA ALA A 138 -4.07 -8.35 4.02
C ALA A 138 -4.24 -8.34 5.55
N ILE A 139 -4.25 -7.17 6.18
CA ILE A 139 -4.52 -7.03 7.62
C ILE A 139 -5.91 -7.61 7.97
N GLY A 140 -6.94 -7.26 7.20
CA GLY A 140 -8.30 -7.78 7.39
C GLY A 140 -8.34 -9.31 7.31
N ILE A 141 -7.73 -9.91 6.27
CA ILE A 141 -7.65 -11.37 6.09
C ILE A 141 -6.91 -12.04 7.25
N MET A 142 -5.79 -11.47 7.69
CA MET A 142 -5.00 -12.02 8.81
C MET A 142 -5.76 -11.93 10.15
N THR A 143 -6.55 -10.86 10.33
CA THR A 143 -7.39 -10.65 11.51
C THR A 143 -8.58 -11.61 11.54
N THR A 144 -9.31 -11.76 10.43
CA THR A 144 -10.47 -12.67 10.33
C THR A 144 -10.07 -14.14 10.36
N ALA A 145 -8.85 -14.47 9.95
CA ALA A 145 -8.28 -15.80 10.11
C ALA A 145 -7.92 -16.14 11.57
N ALA A 146 -8.12 -15.21 12.52
CA ALA A 146 -7.87 -15.36 13.96
C ALA A 146 -6.48 -15.94 14.26
N LEU A 147 -5.46 -15.51 13.52
CA LEU A 147 -4.11 -16.02 13.67
C LEU A 147 -3.56 -15.60 15.04
N PRO A 148 -2.88 -16.49 15.79
CA PRO A 148 -2.20 -16.08 17.01
C PRO A 148 -1.01 -15.16 16.68
N ALA A 149 -0.60 -14.33 17.66
CA ALA A 149 0.51 -13.38 17.49
C ALA A 149 1.79 -13.99 16.93
N GLY A 150 2.14 -15.20 17.39
CA GLY A 150 3.30 -15.94 16.90
C GLY A 150 3.26 -16.31 15.41
N GLN A 151 2.07 -16.28 14.77
CA GLN A 151 1.92 -16.55 13.33
C GLN A 151 1.77 -15.27 12.51
N TRP A 152 0.95 -14.32 12.96
CA TRP A 152 0.71 -13.12 12.14
C TRP A 152 1.89 -12.15 12.18
N LEU A 153 2.65 -12.04 13.27
CA LEU A 153 3.85 -11.18 13.35
C LEU A 153 4.89 -11.53 12.27
N PRO A 154 5.41 -12.77 12.19
CA PRO A 154 6.38 -13.13 11.16
C PRO A 154 5.76 -13.12 9.75
N LEU A 155 4.47 -13.44 9.62
CA LEU A 155 3.79 -13.38 8.32
C LEU A 155 3.68 -11.94 7.81
N LEU A 156 3.36 -10.99 8.69
CA LEU A 156 3.29 -9.57 8.35
C LEU A 156 4.68 -9.05 7.97
N ALA A 157 5.72 -9.46 8.70
CA ALA A 157 7.10 -9.14 8.35
C ALA A 157 7.47 -9.69 6.96
N ALA A 158 7.07 -10.93 6.64
CA ALA A 158 7.28 -11.54 5.34
C ALA A 158 6.50 -10.83 4.23
N TYR A 159 5.25 -10.45 4.48
CA TYR A 159 4.43 -9.65 3.56
C TYR A 159 5.13 -8.32 3.23
N VAL A 160 5.53 -7.58 4.27
CA VAL A 160 6.22 -6.29 4.11
C VAL A 160 7.54 -6.48 3.38
N ALA A 161 8.34 -7.49 3.72
CA ALA A 161 9.59 -7.78 3.03
C ALA A 161 9.37 -8.09 1.53
N LEU A 162 8.38 -8.92 1.22
CA LEU A 162 8.01 -9.27 -0.15
C LEU A 162 7.64 -8.04 -0.99
N MET A 163 6.98 -7.05 -0.38
CA MET A 163 6.65 -5.78 -1.01
C MET A 163 7.88 -5.01 -1.54
N PHE A 164 9.03 -5.11 -0.86
CA PHE A 164 10.27 -4.42 -1.26
C PHE A 164 11.16 -5.23 -2.21
N VAL A 165 10.89 -6.51 -2.42
CA VAL A 165 11.71 -7.40 -3.26
C VAL A 165 11.93 -6.82 -4.67
N PRO A 166 10.92 -6.28 -5.39
CA PRO A 166 11.15 -5.77 -6.74
C PRO A 166 12.09 -4.57 -6.78
N VAL A 167 11.99 -3.65 -5.82
CA VAL A 167 12.88 -2.48 -5.73
C VAL A 167 14.31 -2.91 -5.44
N LEU A 168 14.48 -3.83 -4.49
CA LEU A 168 15.80 -4.37 -4.15
C LEU A 168 16.41 -5.15 -5.32
N ALA A 169 15.59 -5.90 -6.07
CA ALA A 169 16.01 -6.58 -7.28
C ALA A 169 16.47 -5.58 -8.36
N LEU A 170 15.70 -4.50 -8.60
CA LEU A 170 16.10 -3.43 -9.52
C LEU A 170 17.40 -2.75 -9.10
N LEU A 171 17.59 -2.52 -7.80
CA LEU A 171 18.81 -1.94 -7.25
C LEU A 171 20.02 -2.86 -7.50
N GLY A 172 19.87 -4.16 -7.26
CA GLY A 172 20.90 -5.17 -7.56
C GLY A 172 21.21 -5.25 -9.05
N LEU A 173 20.19 -5.23 -9.90
CA LEU A 173 20.35 -5.27 -11.37
C LEU A 173 21.07 -4.01 -11.89
N ARG A 174 20.79 -2.84 -11.31
CA ARG A 174 21.49 -1.59 -11.63
C ARG A 174 22.97 -1.66 -11.23
N ALA A 175 23.29 -2.32 -10.11
CA ALA A 175 24.68 -2.47 -9.66
C ALA A 175 25.52 -3.34 -10.62
N THR A 176 24.90 -4.36 -11.24
CA THR A 176 25.59 -5.30 -12.14
C THR A 176 25.51 -4.92 -13.63
N ALA A 177 24.44 -4.25 -14.07
CA ALA A 177 24.15 -3.97 -15.47
C ALA A 177 23.69 -2.52 -15.74
N ALA A 178 24.31 -1.54 -15.07
CA ALA A 178 23.91 -0.13 -15.10
C ALA A 178 23.61 0.42 -16.52
N ALA A 179 24.49 0.17 -17.49
CA ALA A 179 24.35 0.72 -18.86
C ALA A 179 23.08 0.25 -19.58
N TRP A 180 22.59 -0.95 -19.25
CA TRP A 180 21.37 -1.52 -19.85
C TRP A 180 20.10 -1.15 -19.06
N VAL A 181 20.22 -1.02 -17.74
CA VAL A 181 19.11 -0.80 -16.81
C VAL A 181 18.71 0.67 -16.75
N GLU A 182 19.66 1.60 -16.77
CA GLU A 182 19.39 3.05 -16.65
C GLU A 182 18.36 3.58 -17.67
N PRO A 183 18.48 3.32 -19.00
CA PRO A 183 17.48 3.80 -19.96
C PRO A 183 16.09 3.18 -19.75
N LYS A 184 16.02 1.96 -19.19
CA LYS A 184 14.75 1.30 -18.85
C LYS A 184 14.11 1.90 -17.60
N LEU A 185 14.91 2.21 -16.58
CA LEU A 185 14.43 2.88 -15.36
C LEU A 185 13.87 4.27 -15.66
N VAL A 186 14.50 5.02 -16.58
CA VAL A 186 13.98 6.33 -17.02
C VAL A 186 12.63 6.18 -17.71
N ARG A 187 12.47 5.18 -18.61
CA ARG A 187 11.17 4.89 -19.23
C ARG A 187 10.13 4.45 -18.21
N LEU A 188 10.52 3.60 -17.26
CA LEU A 188 9.63 3.13 -16.19
C LEU A 188 9.16 4.31 -15.33
N ARG A 189 10.05 5.21 -14.91
CA ARG A 189 9.69 6.45 -14.19
C ARG A 189 8.69 7.28 -14.98
N ALA A 190 8.93 7.48 -16.28
CA ALA A 190 8.03 8.26 -17.14
C ALA A 190 6.67 7.58 -17.32
N TRP A 191 6.65 6.25 -17.43
CA TRP A 191 5.42 5.46 -17.53
C TRP A 191 4.64 5.51 -16.22
N LEU A 192 5.28 5.27 -15.07
CA LEU A 192 4.67 5.34 -13.74
C LEU A 192 4.07 6.73 -13.49
N ALA A 193 4.81 7.80 -13.79
CA ALA A 193 4.33 9.17 -13.61
C ALA A 193 3.09 9.50 -14.45
N ARG A 194 2.83 8.77 -15.55
CA ARG A 194 1.65 8.95 -16.41
C ARG A 194 0.46 8.11 -15.95
N HIS A 195 0.69 6.92 -15.40
CA HIS A 195 -0.36 5.96 -15.08
C HIS A 195 -0.74 5.92 -13.60
N ALA A 196 0.08 6.45 -12.71
CA ALA A 196 -0.13 6.39 -11.26
C ALA A 196 -1.48 6.99 -10.82
N ALA A 197 -1.84 8.16 -11.35
CA ALA A 197 -3.10 8.81 -10.98
C ALA A 197 -4.31 7.96 -11.39
N SER A 198 -4.27 7.40 -12.62
CA SER A 198 -5.34 6.53 -13.11
C SER A 198 -5.41 5.24 -12.30
N ALA A 199 -4.27 4.61 -11.96
CA ALA A 199 -4.23 3.41 -11.13
C ALA A 199 -4.84 3.65 -9.74
N VAL A 200 -4.49 4.76 -9.07
CA VAL A 200 -5.08 5.14 -7.77
C VAL A 200 -6.60 5.33 -7.92
N GLY A 201 -7.05 6.00 -8.98
CA GLY A 201 -8.47 6.13 -9.30
C GLY A 201 -9.16 4.78 -9.41
N TRP A 202 -8.65 3.87 -10.23
CA TRP A 202 -9.21 2.51 -10.39
C TRP A 202 -9.23 1.72 -9.08
N THR A 203 -8.16 1.74 -8.30
CA THR A 203 -8.11 1.06 -7.00
C THR A 203 -9.16 1.61 -6.05
N LEU A 204 -9.28 2.94 -5.95
CA LEU A 204 -10.27 3.59 -5.10
C LEU A 204 -11.70 3.32 -5.56
N GLY A 205 -11.91 3.29 -6.89
CA GLY A 205 -13.19 2.96 -7.52
C GLY A 205 -13.62 1.52 -7.23
N ILE A 206 -12.74 0.54 -7.47
CA ILE A 206 -13.04 -0.87 -7.20
C ILE A 206 -13.29 -1.08 -5.70
N ALA A 207 -12.42 -0.56 -4.83
CA ALA A 207 -12.57 -0.71 -3.38
C ALA A 207 -13.88 -0.05 -2.88
N GLY A 208 -14.15 1.19 -3.30
CA GLY A 208 -15.37 1.90 -2.94
C GLY A 208 -16.63 1.19 -3.43
N PHE A 209 -16.63 0.70 -4.67
CA PHE A 209 -17.74 -0.08 -5.22
C PHE A 209 -17.97 -1.38 -4.43
N LEU A 210 -16.93 -2.14 -4.13
CA LEU A 210 -17.06 -3.39 -3.37
C LEU A 210 -17.59 -3.15 -1.96
N LEU A 211 -17.08 -2.12 -1.27
CA LEU A 211 -17.57 -1.72 0.06
C LEU A 211 -19.04 -1.29 0.03
N ALA A 212 -19.43 -0.47 -0.95
CA ALA A 212 -20.80 -0.01 -1.10
C ALA A 212 -21.74 -1.17 -1.46
N ARG A 213 -21.32 -2.06 -2.36
CA ARG A 213 -22.09 -3.24 -2.76
C ARG A 213 -22.33 -4.17 -1.59
N ASP A 214 -21.30 -4.42 -0.79
CA ASP A 214 -21.39 -5.28 0.40
C ASP A 214 -22.39 -4.72 1.43
N ALA A 215 -22.30 -3.43 1.74
CA ALA A 215 -23.25 -2.78 2.64
C ALA A 215 -24.68 -2.77 2.10
N ALA A 216 -24.86 -2.52 0.80
CA ALA A 216 -26.18 -2.54 0.17
C ALA A 216 -26.78 -3.96 0.15
N ALA A 217 -25.96 -5.00 -0.07
CA ALA A 217 -26.39 -6.38 0.00
C ALA A 217 -26.95 -6.71 1.40
N PHE A 218 -26.25 -6.28 2.44
CA PHE A 218 -26.72 -6.47 3.81
C PHE A 218 -28.03 -5.70 4.08
N LEU A 219 -28.03 -4.38 3.87
CA LEU A 219 -29.15 -3.50 4.23
C LEU A 219 -30.45 -3.79 3.47
N PHE A 220 -30.35 -4.15 2.18
CA PHE A 220 -31.54 -4.25 1.32
C PHE A 220 -31.95 -5.68 0.98
N PHE A 221 -31.08 -6.69 1.20
CA PHE A 221 -31.37 -8.07 0.80
C PHE A 221 -31.19 -9.10 1.93
N ALA A 222 -30.32 -8.88 2.91
CA ALA A 222 -30.05 -9.84 3.99
C ALA A 222 -30.55 -9.40 5.38
N GLY A 223 -30.80 -8.10 5.59
CA GLY A 223 -31.23 -7.51 6.86
C GLY A 223 -32.76 -7.47 7.07
N GLY A 224 -33.51 -8.37 6.43
CA GLY A 224 -34.96 -8.52 6.59
C GLY A 224 -35.34 -9.74 7.41
#